data_AF-A0A2H5V3W2-F1
#
_entry.id   AF-A0A2H5V3W2-F1
#
_cell.length_a   1.000
_cell.length_b   1.000
_cell.length_c   1.000
_cell.angle_alpha   90.00
_cell.angle_beta   90.00
_cell.angle_gamma   90.00
#
_symmetry.space_group_name_H-M   'P 1'
#
loop_
_entity.id
_entity.type
_entity.pdbx_description
1 polymer ?
#
loop_
_entity_poly.entity_id
_entity_poly.type
_entity_poly.pdbx_seq_one_letter_code
_entity_poly.pdbx_strand_id
1 'polypeptide(L)'
;MAGLAEVKEVKVTKTLKRYWRLRVPRELARGAAFTVIEAGGERWQVSLDKHGRVYVPTRLRPMFEKAKTMVIRREDDTVVVKLLSF
;
A
#
# COMPACT_ATOMS: atom_id res chain seq x y z
N MET A 1 -16.21 19.09 1.57
CA MET A 1 -15.40 18.82 2.77
C MET A 1 -14.05 18.33 2.28
N ALA A 2 -12.97 19.07 2.53
CA ALA A 2 -11.63 18.63 2.15
C ALA A 2 -11.22 17.49 3.10
N GLY A 3 -11.41 16.25 2.65
CA GLY A 3 -10.94 15.06 3.36
C GLY A 3 -9.43 15.15 3.47
N LEU A 4 -8.93 15.39 4.69
CA LEU A 4 -7.52 15.27 5.01
C LEU A 4 -7.07 13.87 4.61
N ALA A 5 -6.32 13.76 3.52
CA ALA A 5 -5.70 12.52 3.10
C ALA A 5 -4.72 12.13 4.21
N GLU A 6 -5.10 11.22 5.08
CA GLU A 6 -4.20 10.69 6.10
C GLU A 6 -3.07 9.95 5.38
N VAL A 7 -1.84 10.42 5.56
CA VAL A 7 -0.62 9.86 4.97
C VAL A 7 0.19 9.20 6.06
N LYS A 8 0.48 7.89 5.93
CA LYS A 8 1.40 7.17 6.81
C LYS A 8 2.57 6.59 6.03
N GLU A 9 3.78 6.94 6.45
CA GLU A 9 5.00 6.32 5.95
C GLU A 9 5.22 4.96 6.62
N VAL A 10 5.48 3.95 5.81
CA VAL A 10 5.73 2.58 6.24
C VAL A 10 7.04 2.09 5.64
N LYS A 11 7.93 1.57 6.48
CA LYS A 11 9.18 0.94 6.02
C LYS A 11 8.89 -0.45 5.44
N VAL A 12 9.56 -0.79 4.34
CA VAL A 12 9.54 -2.16 3.85
C VAL A 12 10.32 -3.04 4.83
N THR A 13 9.60 -3.87 5.59
CA THR A 13 10.20 -4.75 6.58
C THR A 13 10.58 -6.11 5.99
N LYS A 14 11.49 -6.83 6.66
CA LYS A 14 11.82 -8.24 6.31
C LYS A 14 10.58 -9.13 6.29
N THR A 15 9.61 -8.86 7.17
CA THR A 15 8.33 -9.58 7.24
C THR A 15 7.49 -9.40 5.97
N LEU A 16 7.45 -8.17 5.43
CA LEU A 16 6.77 -7.92 4.16
C LEU A 16 7.41 -8.74 3.03
N LYS A 17 8.75 -8.75 2.95
CA LYS A 17 9.49 -9.51 1.92
C LYS A 17 9.29 -11.04 2.06
N ARG A 18 9.16 -11.54 3.29
CA ARG A 18 8.94 -12.98 3.56
C ARG A 18 7.57 -13.46 3.09
N TYR A 19 6.52 -12.66 3.31
CA TYR A 19 5.14 -13.08 3.07
C TYR A 19 4.49 -12.42 1.85
N TRP A 20 5.13 -11.40 1.27
CA TRP A 20 4.56 -10.52 0.25
C TRP A 20 3.18 -9.99 0.62
N ARG A 21 3.03 -9.69 1.92
CA ARG A 21 1.79 -9.17 2.53
C ARG A 21 2.11 -7.85 3.20
N LEU A 22 1.56 -6.78 2.66
CA LEU A 22 1.60 -5.46 3.27
C LEU A 22 0.46 -5.33 4.26
N ARG A 23 0.75 -4.88 5.48
CA ARG A 23 -0.28 -4.53 6.46
C ARG A 23 -0.64 -3.05 6.28
N VAL A 24 -1.90 -2.79 5.93
CA VAL A 24 -2.44 -1.44 5.88
C VAL A 24 -2.85 -1.03 7.30
N PRO A 25 -2.49 0.18 7.76
CA PRO A 25 -2.98 0.71 9.03
C PRO A 25 -4.51 0.68 9.11
N ARG A 26 -5.06 0.25 10.25
CA ARG A 26 -6.51 0.05 10.41
C ARG A 26 -7.33 1.31 10.15
N GLU A 27 -6.78 2.47 10.51
CA GLU A 27 -7.37 3.79 10.26
C GLU A 27 -7.60 4.02 8.76
N LEU A 28 -6.61 3.72 7.92
CA LEU A 28 -6.68 3.89 6.46
C LEU A 28 -7.52 2.79 5.78
N ALA A 29 -7.51 1.58 6.34
CA ALA A 29 -8.26 0.44 5.81
C ALA A 29 -9.77 0.53 6.09
N ARG A 30 -10.20 1.28 7.11
CA ARG A 30 -11.60 1.33 7.53
C ARG A 30 -12.44 2.05 6.48
N GLY A 31 -13.46 1.36 5.96
CA GLY A 31 -14.32 1.90 4.91
C GLY A 31 -13.70 1.85 3.51
N ALA A 32 -12.55 1.18 3.34
CA ALA A 32 -11.92 0.99 2.05
C ALA A 32 -12.67 -0.01 1.18
N ALA A 33 -13.14 0.43 0.01
CA ALA A 33 -13.67 -0.43 -1.03
C ALA A 33 -12.54 -1.00 -1.89
N PHE A 34 -11.53 -0.17 -2.19
CA PHE A 34 -10.44 -0.53 -3.10
C PHE A 34 -9.07 -0.24 -2.51
N THR A 35 -8.06 -0.92 -3.05
CA THR A 35 -6.66 -0.60 -2.80
C THR A 35 -5.90 -0.52 -4.12
N VAL A 36 -5.06 0.49 -4.25
CA VAL A 36 -4.23 0.74 -5.43
C VAL A 36 -2.78 0.81 -4.97
N ILE A 37 -1.91 0.09 -5.65
CA ILE A 37 -0.47 0.22 -5.50
C ILE A 37 0.05 1.11 -6.63
N GLU A 38 0.79 2.16 -6.28
CA GLU A 38 1.53 2.99 -7.22
C GLU A 38 3.02 2.67 -7.14
N ALA A 39 3.60 2.23 -8.26
CA ALA A 39 5.03 1.99 -8.37
C ALA A 39 5.52 2.25 -9.80
N GLY A 40 6.68 2.89 -9.95
CA GLY A 40 7.27 3.11 -11.28
C GLY A 40 6.43 3.95 -12.25
N GLY A 41 5.51 4.78 -11.76
CA GLY A 41 4.58 5.56 -12.59
C GLY A 41 3.31 4.81 -13.01
N GLU A 42 3.17 3.54 -12.63
CA GLU A 42 2.00 2.72 -12.92
C GLU A 42 1.13 2.55 -11.66
N ARG A 43 -0.17 2.28 -11.89
CA ARG A 43 -1.17 2.03 -10.83
C ARG A 43 -1.74 0.63 -11.00
N TRP A 44 -1.77 -0.15 -9.92
CA TRP A 44 -2.37 -1.49 -9.91
C TRP A 44 -3.40 -1.62 -8.82
N GLN A 45 -4.63 -1.94 -9.22
CA GLN A 45 -5.69 -2.26 -8.29
C GLN A 45 -5.47 -3.65 -7.70
N VAL A 46 -5.60 -3.76 -6.39
CA VAL A 46 -5.42 -4.98 -5.60
C VAL A 46 -6.49 -5.05 -4.52
N SER A 47 -6.81 -6.28 -4.10
CA SER A 47 -7.81 -6.50 -3.06
C SER A 47 -7.21 -6.36 -1.67
N LEU A 48 -7.95 -5.71 -0.78
CA LEU A 48 -7.69 -5.71 0.65
C LEU A 48 -8.35 -6.94 1.28
N ASP A 49 -7.61 -7.73 2.04
CA ASP A 49 -8.19 -8.85 2.77
C ASP A 49 -9.01 -8.39 3.99
N LYS A 50 -9.80 -9.31 4.56
CA LYS A 50 -10.61 -9.06 5.76
C LYS A 50 -9.82 -8.61 7.00
N HIS A 51 -8.49 -8.72 6.98
CA HIS A 51 -7.59 -8.30 8.05
C HIS A 51 -6.86 -6.99 7.74
N GLY A 52 -7.21 -6.30 6.65
CA GLY A 52 -6.54 -5.06 6.23
C GLY A 52 -5.13 -5.31 5.66
N ARG A 53 -4.91 -6.46 5.01
CA ARG A 53 -3.65 -6.81 4.36
C ARG A 53 -3.81 -6.82 2.85
N VAL A 54 -2.78 -6.34 2.17
CA VAL A 54 -2.70 -6.30 0.72
C VAL A 54 -1.67 -7.32 0.28
N TYR A 55 -2.05 -8.17 -0.67
CA TYR A 55 -1.09 -9.07 -1.30
C TYR A 55 -0.33 -8.34 -2.39
N VAL A 56 1.00 -8.41 -2.34
CA VAL A 56 1.87 -7.79 -3.34
C VAL A 56 1.96 -8.73 -4.56
N PRO A 57 1.45 -8.30 -5.74
CA PRO A 57 1.57 -9.08 -6.97
C PRO A 57 3.02 -9.39 -7.29
N THR A 58 3.30 -10.59 -7.83
CA THR A 58 4.67 -11.05 -8.14
C THR A 58 5.45 -10.06 -8.99
N ARG A 59 4.80 -9.41 -9.96
CA ARG A 59 5.40 -8.37 -10.82
C ARG A 59 5.91 -7.14 -10.06
N LEU A 60 5.33 -6.80 -8.91
CA LEU A 60 5.69 -5.63 -8.11
C LEU A 60 6.76 -5.92 -7.06
N ARG A 61 7.00 -7.20 -6.75
CA ARG A 61 7.95 -7.64 -5.72
C ARG A 61 9.36 -7.03 -5.89
N PRO A 62 9.96 -7.00 -7.10
CA PRO A 62 11.27 -6.38 -7.28
C PRO A 62 11.27 -4.87 -6.97
N MET A 63 10.16 -4.17 -7.25
CA MET A 63 10.03 -2.75 -6.94
C MET A 63 9.92 -2.51 -5.43
N PHE A 64 9.14 -3.35 -4.71
CA PHE A 64 9.07 -3.31 -3.24
C PHE A 64 10.40 -3.68 -2.59
N GLU A 65 11.21 -4.52 -3.24
CA GLU A 65 12.53 -4.88 -2.72
C GLU A 65 13.54 -3.74 -2.80
N LYS A 66 13.49 -2.98 -3.90
CA LYS A 66 14.29 -1.77 -4.13
C LYS A 66 13.82 -0.60 -3.27
N ALA A 67 12.50 -0.43 -3.14
CA ALA A 67 11.92 0.58 -2.27
C ALA A 67 12.24 0.27 -0.81
N LYS A 68 12.93 1.19 -0.12
CA LYS A 68 13.18 1.07 1.33
C LYS A 68 11.96 1.53 2.14
N THR A 69 11.18 2.44 1.58
CA THR A 69 10.02 3.08 2.19
C THR A 69 8.85 3.13 1.21
N MET A 70 7.64 3.14 1.76
CA MET A 70 6.40 3.37 1.02
C MET A 70 5.52 4.31 1.82
N VAL A 71 4.62 4.97 1.11
CA VAL A 71 3.61 5.85 1.66
C VAL A 71 2.27 5.17 1.46
N ILE A 72 1.51 5.02 2.54
CA ILE A 72 0.13 4.57 2.48
C ILE A 72 -0.75 5.77 2.78
N ARG A 73 -1.64 6.10 1.86
CA ARG A 73 -2.60 7.21 2.03
C ARG A 73 -4.01 6.78 1.72
N ARG A 74 -4.97 7.55 2.22
CA ARG A 74 -6.39 7.37 1.95
C ARG A 74 -6.89 8.42 0.97
N GLU A 75 -7.52 7.98 -0.11
CA GLU A 75 -8.24 8.82 -1.08
C GLU A 75 -9.69 8.33 -1.10
N ASP A 76 -10.58 9.05 -0.41
CA ASP A 76 -12.02 8.73 -0.30
C ASP A 76 -12.32 7.29 0.14
N ASP A 77 -12.70 6.43 -0.80
CA ASP A 77 -13.02 5.01 -0.62
C ASP A 77 -11.83 4.07 -0.93
N THR A 78 -10.69 4.63 -1.37
CA THR A 78 -9.54 3.90 -1.90
C THR A 78 -8.29 4.08 -1.06
N VAL A 79 -7.60 2.99 -0.72
CA VAL A 79 -6.25 3.04 -0.11
C VAL A 79 -5.22 3.09 -1.23
N VAL A 80 -4.30 4.05 -1.17
CA VAL A 80 -3.21 4.17 -2.13
C VAL A 80 -1.89 3.86 -1.44
N VAL A 81 -1.16 2.86 -1.94
CA VAL A 81 0.16 2.45 -1.49
C VAL A 81 1.17 2.90 -2.53
N LYS A 82 1.88 4.00 -2.28
CA LYS A 82 2.90 4.54 -3.17
C LYS A 82 4.29 4.13 -2.73
N LEU A 83 5.04 3.46 -3.59
CA LEU A 83 6.46 3.18 -3.34
C LEU A 83 7.29 4.46 -3.53
N LEU A 84 8.13 4.78 -2.56
CA LEU A 84 9.15 5.80 -2.71
C LEU A 84 10.42 5.11 -3.22
N SER A 85 10.68 5.26 -4.52
CA SER A 85 11.95 4.85 -5.11
C SER A 85 13.06 5.82 -4.71
N PHE A 86 14.26 5.28 -4.46
CA PHE A 86 15.52 6.02 -4.34
C PHE A 86 16.40 5.62 -5.52
#